data_AF-A0A9D2T0T9-F1
#
_entry.id   AF-A0A9D2T0T9-F1
#
_cell.length_a   1.000
_cell.length_b   1.000
_cell.length_c   1.000
_cell.angle_alpha   90.00
_cell.angle_beta   90.00
_cell.angle_gamma   90.00
#
_symmetry.space_group_name_H-M   'P 1'
#
loop_
_entity.id
_entity.type
_entity.pdbx_description
1 polymer ?
#
loop_
_entity_poly.entity_id
_entity_poly.type
_entity_poly.pdbx_seq_one_letter_code
_entity_poly.pdbx_strand_id
1 'polypeptide(L)'
;MKKRFCLLALVLLLLALAACGGRDEPMSEKPVLYLYPEEETLVSVRLDLDGGLTSSYPAYGDGWTVLANPEGTLTDPESGREYYCLFWEGTAGTEYDFSTGYCVAGEETASFLEGALAALGLTQREANEFLIYWLPRMEGNPYNLISF
;
A
#
# COMPACT_ATOMS: atom_id res chain seq x y z
N MET A 1 17.63 -11.80 -51.52
CA MET A 1 18.14 -11.44 -50.18
C MET A 1 17.41 -10.26 -49.56
N LYS A 2 17.19 -9.14 -50.28
CA LYS A 2 16.50 -7.94 -49.76
C LYS A 2 15.09 -8.17 -49.18
N LYS A 3 14.26 -8.99 -49.81
CA LYS A 3 12.88 -9.26 -49.35
C LYS A 3 12.81 -10.03 -48.02
N ARG A 4 13.75 -10.95 -47.76
CA ARG A 4 13.81 -11.73 -46.50
C ARG A 4 14.30 -10.86 -45.33
N PHE A 5 15.16 -9.89 -45.61
CA PHE A 5 15.64 -8.91 -44.63
C PHE A 5 14.52 -7.93 -44.22
N CYS A 6 13.71 -7.47 -45.18
CA CYS A 6 12.53 -6.65 -44.88
C CYS A 6 11.48 -7.39 -44.04
N LEU A 7 11.22 -8.67 -44.32
CA LEU A 7 10.29 -9.48 -43.51
C LEU A 7 10.78 -9.68 -42.07
N LEU A 8 12.09 -9.94 -41.88
CA LEU A 8 12.66 -10.08 -40.53
C LEU A 8 12.62 -8.76 -39.74
N ALA A 9 12.92 -7.64 -40.40
CA ALA A 9 12.86 -6.32 -39.78
C ALA A 9 11.44 -5.93 -39.38
N LEU A 10 10.44 -6.27 -40.21
CA LEU A 10 9.02 -6.01 -39.91
C LEU A 10 8.53 -6.85 -38.72
N VAL A 11 8.94 -8.11 -38.62
CA VAL A 11 8.59 -9.02 -37.50
C VAL A 11 9.24 -8.55 -36.20
N LEU A 12 10.51 -8.14 -36.23
CA LEU A 12 11.20 -7.56 -35.05
C LEU A 12 10.55 -6.25 -34.58
N LEU A 13 10.10 -5.41 -35.52
CA LEU A 13 9.39 -4.17 -35.19
C LEU A 13 8.02 -4.42 -34.56
N LEU A 14 7.28 -5.43 -35.05
CA LEU A 14 5.99 -5.83 -34.49
C LEU A 14 6.14 -6.45 -33.08
N LEU A 15 7.19 -7.23 -32.84
CA LEU A 15 7.52 -7.76 -31.51
C LEU A 15 7.94 -6.66 -30.52
N ALA A 16 8.70 -5.66 -30.98
CA ALA A 16 9.06 -4.50 -30.16
C ALA A 16 7.83 -3.64 -29.79
N LEU A 17 6.88 -3.46 -30.71
CA LEU A 17 5.63 -2.75 -30.47
C LEU A 17 4.69 -3.49 -29.50
N ALA A 18 4.70 -4.83 -29.49
CA ALA A 18 3.93 -5.61 -28.53
C ALA A 18 4.53 -5.60 -27.11
N ALA A 19 5.83 -5.33 -26.97
CA ALA A 19 6.54 -5.31 -25.68
C ALA A 19 6.47 -3.96 -24.95
N CYS A 20 5.94 -2.89 -25.57
CA CYS A 20 5.83 -1.56 -24.96
C CYS A 20 4.48 -1.31 -24.25
N GLY A 21 3.69 -2.35 -23.98
CA GLY A 21 2.34 -2.24 -23.45
C GLY A 21 2.17 -2.73 -22.00
N GLY A 22 3.20 -2.63 -21.16
CA GLY A 22 3.02 -2.81 -19.72
C GLY A 22 2.15 -1.67 -19.19
N ARG A 23 0.88 -1.96 -18.86
CA ARG A 23 0.08 -1.04 -18.06
C ARG A 23 0.63 -1.12 -16.65
N ASP A 24 1.21 -0.02 -16.16
CA ASP A 24 1.50 0.12 -14.74
C ASP A 24 0.14 0.21 -14.03
N GLU A 25 -0.33 -0.92 -13.51
CA GLU A 25 -1.51 -0.97 -12.66
C GLU A 25 -1.22 -0.17 -11.38
N PRO A 26 -2.16 0.66 -10.88
CA PRO A 26 -1.95 1.39 -9.64
C PRO A 26 -1.66 0.40 -8.51
N MET A 27 -0.65 0.72 -7.70
CA MET A 27 -0.26 -0.10 -6.56
C MET A 27 -0.69 0.55 -5.25
N SER A 28 -1.30 -0.24 -4.37
CA SER A 28 -1.45 0.10 -2.96
C SER A 28 -0.23 -0.39 -2.20
N GLU A 29 0.64 0.55 -1.81
CA GLU A 29 1.88 0.28 -1.07
C GLU A 29 1.69 0.53 0.43
N LYS A 30 2.11 -0.44 1.26
CA LYS A 30 1.97 -0.42 2.73
C LYS A 30 0.59 0.02 3.28
N PRO A 31 -0.56 -0.48 2.81
CA PRO A 31 -1.75 -0.55 3.65
C PRO A 31 -1.50 -1.30 4.97
N VAL A 32 -2.01 -0.74 6.06
CA VAL A 32 -1.92 -1.34 7.40
C VAL A 32 -3.28 -1.23 8.10
N LEU A 33 -3.69 -2.32 8.76
CA LEU A 33 -4.91 -2.38 9.57
C LEU A 33 -4.54 -2.53 11.05
N TYR A 34 -5.04 -1.62 11.86
CA TYR A 34 -4.99 -1.65 13.32
C TYR A 34 -6.39 -1.96 13.87
N LEU A 35 -6.50 -2.84 14.86
CA LEU A 35 -7.79 -3.24 15.43
C LEU A 35 -7.80 -2.93 16.93
N TYR A 36 -8.78 -2.15 17.36
CA TYR A 36 -8.94 -1.69 18.74
C TYR A 36 -10.37 -1.98 19.24
N PRO A 37 -10.71 -3.25 19.54
CA PRO A 37 -12.01 -3.58 20.11
C PRO A 37 -12.14 -3.07 21.55
N GLU A 38 -13.36 -2.96 22.09
CA GLU A 38 -13.57 -2.55 23.50
C GLU A 38 -13.12 -3.62 24.51
N GLU A 39 -13.27 -4.89 24.15
CA GLU A 39 -12.82 -6.06 24.90
C GLU A 39 -12.06 -7.01 23.96
N GLU A 40 -11.26 -7.93 24.52
CA GLU A 40 -10.53 -8.91 23.72
C GLU A 40 -11.51 -9.70 22.83
N THR A 41 -11.31 -9.61 21.52
CA THR A 41 -12.29 -10.08 20.53
C THR A 41 -11.61 -10.88 19.43
N LEU A 42 -12.16 -12.04 19.10
CA LEU A 42 -11.75 -12.78 17.91
C LEU A 42 -12.33 -12.09 16.67
N VAL A 43 -11.45 -11.54 15.83
CA VAL A 43 -11.81 -10.78 14.63
C VAL A 43 -11.36 -11.53 13.38
N SER A 44 -12.26 -11.66 12.42
CA SER A 44 -11.93 -12.13 11.07
C SER A 44 -11.95 -10.96 10.08
N VAL A 45 -10.86 -10.81 9.33
CA VAL A 45 -10.66 -9.73 8.36
C VAL A 45 -10.50 -10.33 6.97
N ARG A 46 -11.27 -9.81 6.01
CA ARG A 46 -11.17 -10.14 4.59
C ARG A 46 -11.04 -8.87 3.77
N LEU A 47 -10.09 -8.87 2.84
CA LEU A 47 -9.88 -7.80 1.90
C LEU A 47 -10.74 -8.05 0.66
N ASP A 48 -11.53 -7.03 0.28
CA ASP A 48 -12.22 -6.97 -1.00
C ASP A 48 -11.43 -6.00 -1.89
N LEU A 49 -10.62 -6.56 -2.79
CA LEU A 49 -9.70 -5.80 -3.63
C LEU A 49 -10.13 -5.91 -5.08
N ASP A 50 -10.23 -4.78 -5.76
CA ASP A 50 -10.32 -4.74 -7.23
C ASP A 50 -8.90 -4.94 -7.81
N GLY A 51 -8.34 -6.13 -7.64
CA GLY A 51 -6.95 -6.42 -7.97
C GLY A 51 -6.42 -7.62 -7.19
N GLY A 52 -5.10 -7.73 -7.08
CA GLY A 52 -4.43 -8.88 -6.46
C GLY A 52 -3.46 -8.47 -5.36
N LEU A 53 -3.37 -9.30 -4.31
CA LEU A 53 -2.35 -9.17 -3.29
C LEU A 53 -0.96 -9.49 -3.85
N THR A 54 0.00 -8.61 -3.62
CA THR A 54 1.41 -8.81 -3.95
C THR A 54 2.22 -9.19 -2.72
N SER A 55 1.86 -8.67 -1.55
CA SER A 55 2.49 -8.98 -0.27
C SER A 55 1.47 -8.95 0.86
N SER A 56 1.68 -9.75 1.89
CA SER A 56 0.87 -9.71 3.11
C SER A 56 1.67 -10.23 4.29
N TYR A 57 1.41 -9.65 5.46
CA TYR A 57 1.95 -10.13 6.71
C TYR A 57 0.98 -9.88 7.88
N PRO A 58 0.55 -10.92 8.61
CA PRO A 58 0.81 -12.35 8.41
C PRO A 58 0.39 -12.84 7.01
N ALA A 59 0.79 -14.04 6.61
CA ALA A 59 0.36 -14.58 5.32
C ALA A 59 -1.17 -14.61 5.23
N TYR A 60 -1.75 -13.99 4.19
CA TYR A 60 -3.19 -13.73 4.11
C TYR A 60 -4.06 -14.99 3.99
N GLY A 61 -3.68 -15.96 3.16
CA GLY A 61 -4.52 -17.14 2.89
C GLY A 61 -5.91 -16.75 2.38
N ASP A 62 -6.96 -17.11 3.13
CA ASP A 62 -8.38 -16.79 2.85
C ASP A 62 -8.92 -15.62 3.72
N GLY A 63 -8.01 -14.87 4.35
CA GLY A 63 -8.32 -13.85 5.35
C GLY A 63 -7.55 -14.10 6.65
N TRP A 64 -7.41 -13.05 7.44
CA TRP A 64 -6.83 -13.17 8.77
C TRP A 64 -7.90 -13.45 9.81
N THR A 65 -7.56 -14.27 10.80
CA THR A 65 -8.31 -14.38 12.05
C THR A 65 -7.35 -14.15 13.19
N VAL A 66 -7.61 -13.14 13.99
CA VAL A 66 -6.74 -12.72 15.10
C VAL A 66 -7.56 -12.45 16.35
N LEU A 67 -6.98 -12.74 17.51
CA LEU A 67 -7.47 -12.25 18.79
C LEU A 67 -6.95 -10.82 18.96
N ALA A 68 -7.82 -9.83 18.79
CA ALA A 68 -7.48 -8.42 18.92
C ALA A 68 -7.74 -7.94 20.35
N ASN A 69 -6.76 -7.27 20.94
CA ASN A 69 -6.84 -6.72 22.29
C ASN A 69 -7.15 -5.21 22.23
N PRO A 70 -7.82 -4.59 23.22
CA PRO A 70 -8.12 -3.15 23.21
C PRO A 70 -6.91 -2.22 23.10
N GLU A 71 -5.72 -2.71 23.47
CA GLU A 71 -4.45 -1.98 23.31
C GLU A 71 -3.82 -2.07 21.91
N GLY A 72 -4.42 -2.82 20.98
CA GLY A 72 -3.97 -2.94 19.58
C GLY A 72 -3.08 -4.14 19.26
N THR A 73 -2.72 -4.95 20.26
CA THR A 73 -2.01 -6.22 20.03
C THR A 73 -2.93 -7.23 19.34
N LEU A 74 -2.44 -7.84 18.26
CA LEU A 74 -3.15 -8.86 17.49
C LEU A 74 -2.44 -10.20 17.66
N THR A 75 -3.11 -11.19 18.24
CA THR A 75 -2.52 -12.51 18.47
C THR A 75 -3.10 -13.52 17.49
N ASP A 76 -2.24 -14.24 16.77
CA ASP A 76 -2.66 -15.41 16.01
C ASP A 76 -3.07 -16.52 16.99
N PRO A 77 -4.34 -16.96 16.98
CA PRO A 77 -4.85 -17.94 17.93
C PRO A 77 -4.22 -19.34 17.78
N GLU A 78 -3.64 -19.66 16.62
CA GLU A 78 -3.01 -20.97 16.37
C GLU A 78 -1.56 -21.00 16.85
N SER A 79 -0.76 -19.99 16.47
CA SER A 79 0.67 -19.96 16.81
C SER A 79 0.98 -19.23 18.11
N GLY A 80 0.06 -18.42 18.63
CA GLY A 80 0.29 -17.51 19.75
C GLY A 80 1.19 -16.32 19.41
N ARG A 81 1.50 -16.11 18.12
CA ARG A 81 2.37 -15.02 17.68
C ARG A 81 1.62 -13.69 17.71
N GLU A 82 2.28 -12.68 18.23
CA GLU A 82 1.77 -11.31 18.28
C GLU A 82 2.21 -10.50 17.06
N TYR A 83 1.30 -9.66 16.61
CA TYR A 83 1.47 -8.65 15.57
C TYR A 83 0.91 -7.33 16.08
N TYR A 84 1.50 -6.23 15.63
CA TYR A 84 0.98 -4.89 15.94
C TYR A 84 0.02 -4.37 14.86
N CYS A 85 -0.09 -5.08 13.74
CA CYS A 85 -1.00 -4.76 12.64
C CYS A 85 -1.14 -5.92 11.66
N LEU A 86 -2.12 -5.81 10.74
CA LEU A 86 -2.20 -6.63 9.53
C LEU A 86 -1.75 -5.76 8.34
N PHE A 87 -0.69 -6.20 7.66
CA PHE A 87 -0.10 -5.51 6.53
C PHE A 87 -0.46 -6.21 5.23
N TRP A 88 -0.73 -5.42 4.19
CA TRP A 88 -0.83 -5.93 2.83
C TRP A 88 -0.33 -4.92 1.80
N GLU A 89 0.01 -5.42 0.62
CA GLU A 89 0.24 -4.66 -0.61
C GLU A 89 -0.48 -5.37 -1.75
N GLY A 90 -0.88 -4.61 -2.77
CA GLY A 90 -1.56 -5.19 -3.91
C GLY A 90 -1.67 -4.24 -5.07
N THR A 91 -2.05 -4.79 -6.22
CA THR A 91 -2.58 -3.98 -7.31
C THR A 91 -4.01 -3.59 -6.94
N ALA A 92 -4.36 -2.35 -7.22
CA ALA A 92 -5.69 -1.83 -7.02
C ALA A 92 -6.14 -1.11 -8.30
N GLY A 93 -7.23 -1.57 -8.90
CA GLY A 93 -7.98 -0.87 -9.94
C GLY A 93 -8.79 0.31 -9.40
N THR A 94 -8.69 0.57 -8.09
CA THR A 94 -9.36 1.69 -7.43
C THR A 94 -8.76 3.03 -7.90
N GLU A 95 -9.61 3.88 -8.45
CA GLU A 95 -9.27 5.29 -8.68
C GLU A 95 -9.40 6.07 -7.36
N TYR A 96 -8.31 6.70 -6.93
CA TYR A 96 -8.31 7.55 -5.74
C TYR A 96 -8.83 8.96 -6.08
N ASP A 97 -9.76 9.47 -5.28
CA ASP A 97 -10.26 10.83 -5.42
C ASP A 97 -9.31 11.84 -4.74
N PHE A 98 -8.65 12.64 -5.56
CA PHE A 98 -7.79 13.75 -5.13
C PHE A 98 -8.43 15.12 -5.40
N SER A 99 -9.76 15.19 -5.53
CA SER A 99 -10.49 16.47 -5.70
C SER A 99 -10.33 17.41 -4.50
N THR A 100 -10.05 16.86 -3.33
CA THR A 100 -9.63 17.60 -2.12
C THR A 100 -8.33 17.03 -1.59
N GLY A 101 -7.52 17.87 -0.93
CA GLY A 101 -6.26 17.46 -0.32
C GLY A 101 -5.36 18.64 -0.02
N TYR A 102 -4.08 18.34 0.19
CA TYR A 102 -3.04 19.28 0.55
C TYR A 102 -1.91 19.24 -0.48
N CYS A 103 -1.43 20.43 -0.87
CA CYS A 103 -0.18 20.58 -1.62
C CYS A 103 0.90 20.98 -0.62
N VAL A 104 1.85 20.08 -0.35
CA VAL A 104 2.85 20.22 0.72
C VAL A 104 4.24 20.19 0.12
N ALA A 105 5.11 21.14 0.46
CA ALA A 105 6.50 21.10 0.00
C ALA A 105 7.22 19.84 0.53
N GLY A 106 8.15 19.28 -0.25
CA GLY A 106 8.91 18.10 0.20
C GLY A 106 9.59 18.33 1.55
N GLU A 107 10.23 19.48 1.70
CA GLU A 107 10.91 19.89 2.94
C GLU A 107 9.99 20.05 4.16
N GLU A 108 8.68 20.25 3.94
CA GLU A 108 7.68 20.38 5.00
C GLU A 108 6.88 19.08 5.25
N THR A 109 7.18 18.02 4.50
CA THR A 109 6.35 16.80 4.52
C THR A 109 6.38 16.08 5.87
N ALA A 110 7.53 16.04 6.54
CA ALA A 110 7.64 15.39 7.85
C ALA A 110 6.72 16.05 8.89
N SER A 111 6.85 17.38 9.07
CA SER A 111 6.05 18.12 10.05
C SER A 111 4.56 18.13 9.72
N PHE A 112 4.22 18.18 8.43
CA PHE A 112 2.83 18.04 7.98
C PHE A 112 2.25 16.68 8.36
N LEU A 113 2.94 15.58 8.02
CA LEU A 113 2.47 14.22 8.30
C LEU A 113 2.37 13.95 9.81
N GLU A 114 3.32 14.43 10.61
CA GLU A 114 3.24 14.32 12.08
C GLU A 114 1.94 14.94 12.64
N GLY A 115 1.57 16.12 12.16
CA GLY A 115 0.33 16.79 12.56
C GLY A 115 -0.93 16.11 12.01
N ALA A 116 -0.93 15.75 10.73
CA ALA A 116 -2.08 15.15 10.06
C ALA A 116 -2.40 13.76 10.63
N LEU A 117 -1.41 12.89 10.81
CA LEU A 117 -1.60 11.55 11.35
C LEU A 117 -2.07 11.59 12.82
N ALA A 118 -1.56 12.52 13.62
CA ALA A 118 -2.06 12.74 14.98
C ALA A 118 -3.53 13.21 14.99
N ALA A 119 -3.92 14.09 14.07
CA ALA A 119 -5.30 14.54 13.93
C ALA A 119 -6.26 13.42 13.47
N LEU A 120 -5.75 12.45 12.70
CA LEU A 120 -6.47 11.23 12.31
C LEU A 120 -6.57 10.19 13.44
N GLY A 121 -5.92 10.45 14.58
CA GLY A 121 -5.98 9.58 15.75
C GLY A 121 -4.93 8.48 15.79
N LEU A 122 -3.92 8.51 14.92
CA LEU A 122 -2.80 7.57 15.02
C LEU A 122 -1.97 7.88 16.27
N THR A 123 -1.52 6.82 16.91
CA THR A 123 -0.51 6.88 17.96
C THR A 123 0.84 7.29 17.39
N GLN A 124 1.74 7.76 18.25
CA GLN A 124 3.10 8.11 17.86
C GLN A 124 3.84 6.93 17.19
N ARG A 125 3.58 5.70 17.64
CA ARG A 125 4.20 4.51 17.05
C ARG A 125 3.74 4.29 15.61
N GLU A 126 2.44 4.40 15.35
CA GLU A 126 1.85 4.19 14.02
C GLU A 126 2.26 5.32 13.07
N ALA A 127 2.26 6.57 13.54
CA ALA A 127 2.74 7.70 12.76
C ALA A 127 4.22 7.55 12.37
N ASN A 128 5.08 7.12 13.30
CA ASN A 128 6.49 6.84 13.00
C ASN A 128 6.64 5.73 11.96
N GLU A 129 5.88 4.64 12.07
CA GLU A 129 5.89 3.56 11.07
C GLU A 129 5.46 4.03 9.68
N PHE A 130 4.45 4.89 9.62
CA PHE A 130 4.01 5.52 8.38
C PHE A 130 5.14 6.38 7.78
N LEU A 131 5.73 7.26 8.57
CA LEU A 131 6.82 8.15 8.18
C LEU A 131 8.05 7.38 7.68
N ILE A 132 8.47 6.31 8.37
CA ILE A 132 9.64 5.50 7.99
C ILE A 132 9.52 4.97 6.56
N TYR A 133 8.31 4.62 6.12
CA TYR A 133 8.09 4.14 4.77
C TYR A 133 7.91 5.29 3.76
N TRP A 134 7.07 6.25 4.08
CA TRP A 134 6.62 7.25 3.11
C TRP A 134 7.51 8.48 3.01
N LEU A 135 8.09 8.96 4.12
CA LEU A 135 8.86 10.20 4.13
C LEU A 135 10.03 10.19 3.11
N PRO A 136 10.86 9.13 3.02
CA PRO A 136 11.97 9.11 2.05
C PRO A 136 11.54 9.18 0.58
N ARG A 137 10.27 8.86 0.29
CA ARG A 137 9.67 8.94 -1.06
C ARG A 137 9.09 10.33 -1.36
N MET A 138 8.89 11.15 -0.34
CA MET A 138 8.15 12.42 -0.43
C MET A 138 9.02 13.63 -0.14
N GLU A 139 10.02 13.52 0.74
CA GLU A 139 10.82 14.67 1.20
C GLU A 139 11.70 15.31 0.11
N GLY A 140 12.08 14.52 -0.91
CA GLY A 140 12.86 14.99 -2.05
C GLY A 140 12.05 15.64 -3.17
N ASN A 141 10.72 15.60 -3.10
CA ASN A 141 9.85 16.17 -4.14
C ASN A 141 9.72 17.69 -3.96
N PRO A 142 9.58 18.48 -5.04
CA PRO A 142 9.26 19.91 -4.88
C PRO A 142 7.97 20.11 -4.09
N TYR A 143 6.94 19.33 -4.42
CA TYR A 143 5.66 19.30 -3.73
C TYR A 143 5.06 17.88 -3.80
N ASN A 144 4.25 17.54 -2.80
CA ASN A 144 3.46 16.33 -2.70
C ASN A 144 1.96 16.70 -2.66
N LEU A 145 1.15 15.95 -3.40
CA LEU A 145 -0.31 15.97 -3.25
C LEU A 145 -0.72 14.87 -2.27
N ILE A 146 -1.31 15.25 -1.14
CA ILE A 146 -1.67 14.33 -0.05
C ILE A 146 -3.17 14.44 0.23
N SER A 147 -3.86 13.31 0.30
CA SER A 147 -5.28 13.19 0.62
C SER A 147 -5.51 12.08 1.65
N PHE A 148 -6.54 12.23 2.49
CA PHE A 148 -6.96 11.28 3.52
C PHE A 148 -8.47 11.09 3.47
#